data_AF-A0A846C931-F1
#
_entry.id   AF-A0A846C931-F1
#
_cell.length_a   1.000
_cell.length_b   1.000
_cell.length_c   1.000
_cell.angle_alpha   90.00
_cell.angle_beta   90.00
_cell.angle_gamma   90.00
#
_symmetry.space_group_name_H-M   'P 1'
#
loop_
_entity.id
_entity.type
_entity.pdbx_description
1 polymer ?
#
loop_
_entity_poly.entity_id
_entity_poly.type
_entity_poly.pdbx_seq_one_letter_code
_entity_poly.pdbx_strand_id
1 'polypeptide(L)'
;GLANFWLIDFYSPMYKAYADGYFNRSIALGAAYHLDYNHPFSLDGFFFDKSNICVLPEDSLSLNGLLFKYPVSQQREIEENGFKPTPEMITEMANFEAWLQEISGKEDIEVIIPPEIYIRHTLSVKDVINPLTGKEILQGGTSPENSIGSFSYEFDLRGGVKGLSGKAPPLPIFNFGIEHTLASKVNNLAIVSRSSGYVGMAVSVGRIQTVNVYQGQGVGVAAGIATQSDTPLNTITSLEVRETLEILTGLTTQFYGKDTTQGEDYSNIK
;
A
#
# COMPACT_ATOMS: atom_id res chain seq x y z
N GLY A 1 5.62 22.55 4.21
CA GLY A 1 5.60 22.28 2.76
C GLY A 1 5.78 20.79 2.50
N LEU A 2 5.57 20.31 1.27
CA LEU A 2 5.75 18.88 0.91
C LEU A 2 7.12 18.34 1.36
N ALA A 3 8.19 19.11 1.20
CA ALA A 3 9.54 18.72 1.65
C ALA A 3 9.60 18.40 3.15
N ASN A 4 9.03 19.25 4.02
CA ASN A 4 9.01 18.99 5.47
C ASN A 4 8.25 17.70 5.81
N PHE A 5 7.22 17.35 5.03
CA PHE A 5 6.45 16.13 5.23
C PHE A 5 7.29 14.86 4.93
N TRP A 6 8.08 14.89 3.85
CA TRP A 6 8.98 13.78 3.53
C TRP A 6 10.16 13.61 4.47
N LEU A 7 10.61 14.73 5.04
CA LEU A 7 11.68 14.79 6.02
C LEU A 7 11.20 14.53 7.45
N ILE A 8 9.90 14.26 7.64
CA ILE A 8 9.40 13.71 8.91
C ILE A 8 10.16 12.40 9.16
N ASP A 9 10.83 12.35 10.30
CA ASP A 9 11.70 11.25 10.72
C ASP A 9 12.97 11.05 9.86
N PHE A 10 13.48 12.10 9.19
CA PHE A 10 14.75 12.05 8.44
C PHE A 10 15.92 11.47 9.24
N TYR A 11 15.99 11.84 10.53
CA TYR A 11 17.03 11.41 11.46
C TYR A 11 16.79 10.03 12.08
N SER A 12 15.62 9.44 11.89
CA SER A 12 15.31 8.13 12.43
C SER A 12 15.81 7.06 11.45
N PRO A 13 16.79 6.22 11.82
CA PRO A 13 17.07 5.03 11.04
C PRO A 13 15.81 4.15 11.11
N MET A 14 15.07 4.06 10.00
CA MET A 14 13.89 3.21 9.88
C MET A 14 14.29 1.72 9.79
N TYR A 15 15.15 1.25 10.69
CA TYR A 15 15.29 -0.19 10.89
C TYR A 15 14.06 -0.67 11.66
N LYS A 16 13.09 -1.19 10.94
CA LYS A 16 12.03 -2.02 11.52
C LYS A 16 12.02 -3.31 10.74
N ALA A 17 12.82 -4.28 11.19
CA ALA A 17 12.75 -5.62 10.64
C ALA A 17 11.36 -6.19 10.93
N TYR A 18 10.65 -6.56 9.88
CA TYR A 18 9.52 -7.45 9.98
C TYR A 18 10.02 -8.88 9.81
N ALA A 19 9.34 -9.84 10.44
CA ALA A 19 9.69 -11.26 10.33
C ALA A 19 9.62 -11.77 8.87
N ASP A 20 8.93 -11.05 7.98
CA ASP A 20 8.79 -11.29 6.54
C ASP A 20 9.68 -10.38 5.66
N GLY A 21 10.67 -9.68 6.24
CA GLY A 21 11.89 -9.31 5.52
C GLY A 21 11.86 -8.03 4.68
N TYR A 22 11.35 -6.91 5.21
CA TYR A 22 11.59 -5.61 4.57
C TYR A 22 12.42 -4.65 5.43
N PHE A 23 13.33 -3.93 4.75
CA PHE A 23 14.20 -2.90 5.31
C PHE A 23 13.92 -1.58 4.58
N ASN A 24 13.08 -0.71 5.14
CA ASN A 24 12.92 0.64 4.59
C ASN A 24 14.12 1.50 5.07
N ARG A 25 15.03 1.87 4.18
CA ARG A 25 16.13 2.79 4.55
C ARG A 25 15.65 4.24 4.63
N SER A 26 16.46 5.09 5.28
CA SER A 26 16.23 6.54 5.36
C SER A 26 16.05 7.15 3.96
N ILE A 27 15.22 8.19 3.85
CA ILE A 27 15.00 8.98 2.62
C ILE A 27 16.30 9.68 2.14
N ALA A 28 17.35 9.70 2.96
CA ALA A 28 18.61 10.40 2.67
C ALA A 28 19.24 10.03 1.32
N LEU A 29 19.21 8.76 0.91
CA LEU A 29 19.78 8.34 -0.37
C LEU A 29 19.01 8.94 -1.56
N GLY A 30 17.67 8.88 -1.49
CA GLY A 30 16.80 9.55 -2.45
C GLY A 30 17.04 11.05 -2.50
N ALA A 31 17.06 11.69 -1.33
CA ALA A 31 17.30 13.13 -1.22
C ALA A 31 18.65 13.56 -1.81
N ALA A 32 19.71 12.78 -1.60
CA ALA A 32 21.03 13.07 -2.17
C ALA A 32 21.01 13.04 -3.70
N TYR A 33 20.44 11.98 -4.31
CA TYR A 33 20.31 11.90 -5.76
C TYR A 33 19.54 13.09 -6.35
N HIS A 34 18.40 13.44 -5.73
CA HIS A 34 17.58 14.58 -6.17
C HIS A 34 18.33 15.90 -6.08
N LEU A 35 19.17 16.10 -5.06
CA LEU A 35 20.00 17.29 -4.91
C LEU A 35 21.08 17.37 -5.99
N ASP A 36 21.80 16.27 -6.24
CA ASP A 36 22.95 16.23 -7.15
C ASP A 36 22.51 16.41 -8.62
N TYR A 37 21.35 15.84 -8.99
CA TYR A 37 20.79 15.91 -10.35
C TYR A 37 19.71 16.98 -10.52
N ASN A 38 19.49 17.81 -9.50
CA ASN A 38 18.51 18.90 -9.48
C ASN A 38 17.08 18.44 -9.86
N HIS A 39 16.69 17.25 -9.40
CA HIS A 39 15.34 16.77 -9.55
C HIS A 39 14.40 17.40 -8.51
N PRO A 40 13.16 17.75 -8.89
CA PRO A 40 12.15 18.14 -7.91
C PRO A 40 11.87 17.00 -6.93
N PHE A 41 11.93 17.30 -5.64
CA PHE A 41 11.57 16.35 -4.59
C PHE A 41 10.04 16.20 -4.46
N SER A 42 9.42 15.60 -5.48
CA SER A 42 7.97 15.49 -5.70
C SER A 42 7.61 14.12 -6.28
N LEU A 43 6.39 13.64 -6.03
CA LEU A 43 5.87 12.45 -6.71
C LEU A 43 5.47 12.71 -8.17
N ASP A 44 5.43 13.95 -8.62
CA ASP A 44 5.10 14.25 -10.02
C ASP A 44 6.33 14.02 -10.91
N GLY A 45 6.24 13.06 -11.84
CA GLY A 45 7.36 12.64 -12.68
C GLY A 45 8.21 11.54 -12.02
N PHE A 46 9.53 11.64 -12.16
CA PHE A 46 10.49 10.74 -11.53
C PHE A 46 10.70 11.09 -10.05
N PHE A 47 10.72 10.07 -9.20
CA PHE A 47 11.01 10.22 -7.78
C PHE A 47 11.78 9.02 -7.24
N PHE A 48 13.00 9.26 -6.77
CA PHE A 48 13.72 8.32 -5.91
C PHE A 48 13.26 8.43 -4.45
N ASP A 49 12.45 7.45 -4.01
CA ASP A 49 11.81 7.35 -2.70
C ASP A 49 12.67 6.61 -1.66
N LYS A 50 12.10 6.37 -0.46
CA LYS A 50 12.60 5.45 0.57
C LYS A 50 12.68 4.03 -0.01
N SER A 51 13.89 3.66 -0.45
CA SER A 51 14.13 2.34 -1.03
C SER A 51 14.08 1.23 0.00
N ASN A 52 13.42 0.13 -0.39
CA ASN A 52 13.74 -1.17 0.16
C ASN A 52 14.92 -1.73 -0.62
N ILE A 53 15.97 -2.09 0.10
CA ILE A 53 17.18 -2.67 -0.48
C ILE A 53 17.33 -4.08 0.10
N CYS A 54 17.34 -5.07 -0.79
CA CYS A 54 17.67 -6.44 -0.49
C CYS A 54 19.12 -6.72 -0.91
N VAL A 55 19.91 -7.28 0.01
CA VAL A 55 21.24 -7.78 -0.31
C VAL A 55 21.09 -9.18 -0.86
N LEU A 56 21.56 -9.39 -2.08
CA LEU A 56 21.53 -10.66 -2.78
C LEU A 56 22.93 -11.29 -2.77
N PRO A 57 23.06 -12.58 -3.17
CA PRO A 57 24.37 -13.18 -3.41
C PRO A 57 25.19 -12.41 -4.44
N GLU A 58 26.49 -12.76 -4.53
CA GLU A 58 27.39 -12.22 -5.57
C GLU A 58 27.54 -10.70 -5.52
N ASP A 59 27.53 -10.12 -4.32
CA ASP A 59 27.67 -8.68 -4.06
C ASP A 59 26.65 -7.80 -4.81
N SER A 60 25.49 -8.36 -5.15
CA SER A 60 24.41 -7.65 -5.83
C SER A 60 23.36 -7.11 -4.86
N LEU A 61 22.68 -6.04 -5.27
CA LEU A 61 21.59 -5.42 -4.51
C LEU A 61 20.34 -5.37 -5.38
N SER A 62 19.19 -5.75 -4.82
CA SER A 62 17.89 -5.44 -5.42
C SER A 62 17.30 -4.24 -4.69
N LEU A 63 16.96 -3.20 -5.44
CA LEU A 63 16.39 -1.97 -4.93
C LEU A 63 15.03 -1.70 -5.56
N ASN A 64 14.07 -1.25 -4.74
CA ASN A 64 12.87 -0.58 -5.22
C ASN A 64 12.89 0.89 -4.79
N GLY A 65 11.99 1.69 -5.35
CA GLY A 65 11.85 3.11 -4.94
C GLY A 65 12.21 4.12 -6.02
N LEU A 66 12.63 3.69 -7.20
CA LEU A 66 12.70 4.54 -8.40
C LEU A 66 11.31 4.57 -9.02
N LEU A 67 10.56 5.63 -8.76
CA LEU A 67 9.15 5.75 -9.13
C LEU A 67 8.98 6.70 -10.32
N PHE A 68 8.07 6.36 -11.23
CA PHE A 68 7.62 7.23 -12.31
C PHE A 68 6.11 7.37 -12.23
N LYS A 69 5.64 8.59 -12.00
CA LYS A 69 4.19 8.87 -11.96
C LYS A 69 3.71 9.34 -13.32
N TYR A 70 2.89 8.50 -13.95
CA TYR A 70 2.29 8.78 -15.25
C TYR A 70 0.77 8.89 -15.19
N PRO A 71 0.14 9.65 -16.10
CA PRO A 71 -1.31 9.59 -16.31
C PRO A 71 -1.73 8.21 -16.82
N VAL A 72 -3.01 7.87 -16.63
CA VAL A 72 -3.58 6.55 -17.01
C VAL A 72 -3.37 6.24 -18.49
N SER A 73 -3.44 7.24 -19.38
CA SER A 73 -3.22 7.04 -20.82
C SER A 73 -1.82 6.49 -21.12
N GLN A 74 -0.79 7.07 -20.50
CA GLN A 74 0.59 6.63 -20.71
C GLN A 74 0.88 5.29 -20.02
N GLN A 75 0.23 5.00 -18.89
CA GLN A 75 0.28 3.66 -18.29
C GLN A 75 -0.26 2.59 -19.26
N ARG A 76 -1.36 2.87 -19.96
CA ARG A 76 -1.91 1.96 -20.98
C ARG A 76 -0.98 1.76 -22.17
N GLU A 77 -0.30 2.81 -22.63
CA GLU A 77 0.71 2.68 -23.69
C GLU A 77 1.87 1.76 -23.26
N ILE A 78 2.28 1.82 -21.99
CA ILE A 78 3.29 0.91 -21.42
C ILE A 78 2.75 -0.53 -21.37
N GLU A 79 1.51 -0.74 -20.92
CA GLU A 79 0.85 -2.05 -20.92
C GLU A 79 0.82 -2.65 -22.34
N GLU A 80 0.43 -1.84 -23.33
CA GLU A 80 0.39 -2.23 -24.75
C GLU A 80 1.78 -2.54 -25.33
N ASN A 81 2.83 -1.89 -24.82
CA ASN A 81 4.22 -2.18 -25.17
C ASN A 81 4.81 -3.38 -24.40
N GLY A 82 3.97 -4.17 -23.72
CA GLY A 82 4.41 -5.35 -22.96
C GLY A 82 5.25 -4.98 -21.76
N PHE A 83 4.90 -3.90 -21.06
CA PHE A 83 5.54 -3.44 -19.81
C PHE A 83 7.03 -3.08 -19.95
N LYS A 84 7.55 -2.86 -21.16
CA LYS A 84 8.96 -2.52 -21.33
C LYS A 84 9.27 -1.13 -20.75
N PRO A 85 10.47 -0.93 -20.19
CA PRO A 85 10.93 0.39 -19.75
C PRO A 85 10.81 1.44 -20.87
N THR A 86 10.38 2.64 -20.54
CA THR A 86 10.33 3.76 -21.49
C THR A 86 11.73 4.33 -21.75
N PRO A 87 11.96 5.06 -22.85
CA PRO A 87 13.23 5.76 -23.06
C PRO A 87 13.61 6.69 -21.91
N GLU A 88 12.63 7.38 -21.31
CA GLU A 88 12.83 8.22 -20.13
C GLU A 88 13.38 7.41 -18.94
N MET A 89 12.79 6.25 -18.67
CA MET A 89 13.27 5.36 -17.61
C MET A 89 14.70 4.88 -17.88
N ILE A 90 15.01 4.49 -19.11
CA ILE A 90 16.34 4.02 -19.48
C ILE A 90 17.39 5.13 -19.28
N THR A 91 17.08 6.37 -19.72
CA THR A 91 17.95 7.53 -19.50
C THR A 91 18.16 7.79 -18.01
N GLU A 92 17.09 7.76 -17.22
CA GLU A 92 17.17 7.98 -15.77
C GLU A 92 17.97 6.89 -15.06
N MET A 93 17.88 5.63 -15.51
CA MET A 93 18.67 4.53 -14.94
C MET A 93 20.16 4.67 -15.25
N ALA A 94 20.51 5.18 -16.44
CA ALA A 94 21.89 5.50 -16.77
C ALA A 94 22.45 6.65 -15.91
N ASN A 95 21.63 7.69 -15.64
CA ASN A 95 21.99 8.75 -14.71
C ASN A 95 22.20 8.21 -13.28
N PHE A 96 21.31 7.34 -12.83
CA PHE A 96 21.39 6.69 -11.52
C PHE A 96 22.63 5.80 -11.39
N GLU A 97 22.99 5.04 -12.43
CA GLU A 97 24.23 4.26 -12.48
C GLU A 97 25.47 5.15 -12.34
N ALA A 98 25.56 6.21 -13.15
CA ALA A 98 26.67 7.15 -13.12
C ALA A 98 26.82 7.79 -11.73
N TRP A 99 25.70 8.17 -11.11
CA TRP A 99 25.69 8.70 -9.75
C TRP A 99 26.19 7.68 -8.73
N LEU A 100 25.74 6.42 -8.80
CA LEU A 100 26.22 5.37 -7.90
C LEU A 100 27.73 5.14 -8.04
N GLN A 101 28.25 5.15 -9.26
CA GLN A 101 29.68 5.04 -9.53
C GLN A 101 30.45 6.22 -8.90
N GLU A 102 29.95 7.44 -9.05
CA GLU A 102 30.55 8.66 -8.47
C GLU A 102 30.59 8.60 -6.93
N ILE A 103 29.45 8.37 -6.28
CA ILE A 103 29.38 8.42 -4.81
C ILE A 103 30.12 7.26 -4.13
N SER A 104 30.29 6.14 -4.83
CA SER A 104 30.98 4.96 -4.31
C SER A 104 32.46 4.92 -4.66
N GLY A 105 32.88 5.67 -5.68
CA GLY A 105 34.22 5.60 -6.27
C GLY A 105 34.50 4.28 -7.00
N LYS A 106 33.45 3.54 -7.39
CA LYS A 106 33.56 2.24 -8.07
C LYS A 106 33.01 2.34 -9.49
N GLU A 107 33.88 2.18 -10.48
CA GLU A 107 33.51 2.24 -11.90
C GLU A 107 32.80 0.97 -12.40
N ASP A 108 32.85 -0.13 -11.63
CA ASP A 108 32.30 -1.44 -12.01
C ASP A 108 30.85 -1.67 -11.53
N ILE A 109 30.20 -0.63 -10.98
CA ILE A 109 28.78 -0.71 -10.64
C ILE A 109 27.95 -0.67 -11.93
N GLU A 110 27.04 -1.64 -12.04
CA GLU A 110 26.04 -1.73 -13.12
C GLU A 110 24.62 -1.71 -12.54
N VAL A 111 23.73 -0.94 -13.18
CA VAL A 111 22.29 -0.91 -12.88
C VAL A 111 21.55 -1.74 -13.93
N ILE A 112 21.10 -2.92 -13.52
CA ILE A 112 20.33 -3.82 -14.38
C ILE A 112 18.86 -3.42 -14.35
N ILE A 113 18.35 -2.93 -15.47
CA ILE A 113 16.93 -2.60 -15.65
C ILE A 113 16.14 -3.90 -15.87
N PRO A 114 15.01 -4.13 -15.16
CA PRO A 114 14.20 -5.31 -15.42
C PRO A 114 13.61 -5.27 -16.85
N PRO A 115 13.42 -6.44 -17.49
CA PRO A 115 12.86 -6.50 -18.84
C PRO A 115 11.41 -5.99 -18.91
N GLU A 116 10.71 -6.01 -17.78
CA GLU A 116 9.36 -5.52 -17.59
C GLU A 116 9.30 -4.65 -16.33
N ILE A 117 8.58 -3.53 -16.40
CA ILE A 117 8.36 -2.64 -15.27
C ILE A 117 7.09 -3.04 -14.53
N TYR A 118 7.15 -2.93 -13.20
CA TYR A 118 5.99 -3.09 -12.37
C TYR A 118 5.13 -1.82 -12.37
N ILE A 119 3.91 -1.90 -12.90
CA ILE A 119 2.93 -0.80 -12.81
C ILE A 119 2.07 -0.97 -11.56
N ARG A 120 2.08 0.03 -10.69
CA ARG A 120 1.27 0.04 -9.46
C ARG A 120 -0.05 0.77 -9.69
N HIS A 121 -1.12 0.02 -9.89
CA HIS A 121 -2.48 0.56 -9.89
C HIS A 121 -3.00 0.60 -8.44
N THR A 122 -3.49 1.76 -8.00
CA THR A 122 -4.32 1.83 -6.79
C THR A 122 -5.76 1.96 -7.24
N LEU A 123 -6.49 0.86 -7.16
CA LEU A 123 -7.94 0.88 -7.34
C LEU A 123 -8.60 1.24 -6.01
N SER A 124 -9.75 1.88 -6.10
CA SER A 124 -10.65 2.09 -4.97
C SER A 124 -12.07 2.11 -5.51
N VAL A 125 -13.01 1.77 -4.66
CA VAL A 125 -14.44 1.75 -4.97
C VAL A 125 -15.16 2.64 -3.97
N LYS A 126 -16.10 3.45 -4.48
CA LYS A 126 -17.02 4.25 -3.68
C LYS A 126 -18.39 3.56 -3.65
N ASP A 127 -19.30 4.07 -2.82
CA ASP A 127 -20.66 3.54 -2.68
C ASP A 127 -20.66 2.05 -2.30
N VAL A 128 -19.82 1.67 -1.34
CA VAL A 128 -19.80 0.32 -0.76
C VAL A 128 -20.80 0.19 0.40
N ILE A 129 -21.11 -1.04 0.82
CA ILE A 129 -22.06 -1.30 1.92
C ILE A 129 -21.61 -0.64 3.22
N ASN A 130 -20.35 -0.82 3.62
CA ASN A 130 -19.82 -0.21 4.85
C ASN A 130 -18.38 0.26 4.64
N PRO A 131 -18.15 1.55 4.29
CA PRO A 131 -16.81 2.06 4.06
C PRO A 131 -16.00 2.14 5.37
N LEU A 132 -14.67 2.05 5.27
CA LEU A 132 -13.76 2.21 6.41
C LEU A 132 -13.07 3.58 6.37
N THR A 133 -13.19 4.33 7.45
CA THR A 133 -12.54 5.63 7.64
C THR A 133 -11.18 5.47 8.33
N GLY A 134 -10.31 6.48 8.18
CA GLY A 134 -9.01 6.48 8.87
C GLY A 134 -9.15 6.48 10.39
N LYS A 135 -10.21 7.12 10.91
CA LYS A 135 -10.56 7.12 12.33
C LYS A 135 -10.91 5.71 12.81
N GLU A 136 -11.83 5.03 12.13
CA GLU A 136 -12.21 3.66 12.50
C GLU A 136 -11.00 2.73 12.46
N ILE A 137 -10.18 2.81 11.42
CA ILE A 137 -8.94 2.04 11.30
C ILE A 137 -8.01 2.28 12.50
N LEU A 138 -7.80 3.54 12.89
CA LEU A 138 -6.97 3.88 14.06
C LEU A 138 -7.59 3.45 15.39
N GLN A 139 -8.92 3.27 15.45
CA GLN A 139 -9.65 2.81 16.63
C GLN A 139 -9.82 1.28 16.68
N GLY A 140 -9.21 0.55 15.75
CA GLY A 140 -9.25 -0.92 15.73
C GLY A 140 -10.21 -1.53 14.71
N GLY A 141 -10.83 -0.72 13.84
CA GLY A 141 -11.63 -1.14 12.71
C GLY A 141 -13.05 -1.56 13.06
N THR A 142 -13.57 -2.55 12.35
CA THR A 142 -14.91 -3.10 12.59
C THR A 142 -14.98 -3.87 13.92
N SER A 143 -16.18 -3.96 14.49
CA SER A 143 -16.39 -4.80 15.67
C SER A 143 -16.20 -6.28 15.33
N PRO A 144 -15.76 -7.14 16.27
CA PRO A 144 -15.48 -8.54 16.02
C PRO A 144 -16.65 -9.29 15.35
N GLU A 145 -17.89 -9.03 15.74
CA GLU A 145 -19.09 -9.64 15.15
C GLU A 145 -19.29 -9.33 13.66
N ASN A 146 -18.73 -8.21 13.17
CA ASN A 146 -18.81 -7.77 11.78
C ASN A 146 -17.48 -7.95 11.03
N SER A 147 -16.60 -8.83 11.51
CA SER A 147 -15.24 -8.96 10.99
C SER A 147 -14.93 -10.38 10.53
N ILE A 148 -14.15 -10.48 9.46
CA ILE A 148 -13.62 -11.74 8.92
C ILE A 148 -12.13 -11.92 9.22
N GLY A 149 -11.44 -10.87 9.64
CA GLY A 149 -10.02 -10.92 9.94
C GLY A 149 -9.47 -9.61 10.51
N SER A 150 -8.15 -9.56 10.65
CA SER A 150 -7.42 -8.36 11.08
C SER A 150 -6.26 -8.03 10.15
N PHE A 151 -5.92 -6.75 10.14
CA PHE A 151 -4.97 -6.15 9.22
C PHE A 151 -4.05 -5.20 9.99
N SER A 152 -2.82 -5.04 9.51
CA SER A 152 -1.88 -4.07 10.06
C SER A 152 -1.01 -3.47 8.96
N TYR A 153 -1.09 -2.16 8.71
CA TYR A 153 -0.09 -1.49 7.86
C TYR A 153 -0.04 0.02 8.04
N GLU A 154 1.16 0.59 7.88
CA GLU A 154 1.43 2.02 8.02
C GLU A 154 0.64 2.86 7.02
N PHE A 155 0.30 4.10 7.38
CA PHE A 155 -0.28 5.05 6.42
C PHE A 155 0.83 5.49 5.46
N ASP A 156 0.76 5.00 4.23
CA ASP A 156 1.58 5.39 3.09
C ASP A 156 1.07 6.72 2.53
N LEU A 157 1.46 7.78 3.23
CA LEU A 157 1.10 9.17 3.00
C LEU A 157 2.05 9.86 2.00
N ARG A 158 2.82 9.10 1.21
CA ARG A 158 3.86 9.60 0.29
C ARG A 158 3.36 10.60 -0.77
N GLY A 159 2.05 10.83 -0.92
CA GLY A 159 1.52 11.93 -1.74
C GLY A 159 1.42 13.29 -1.05
N GLY A 160 1.64 13.34 0.27
CA GLY A 160 1.14 14.40 1.13
C GLY A 160 -0.39 14.35 1.17
N VAL A 161 -0.97 14.18 2.35
CA VAL A 161 -2.41 14.39 2.52
C VAL A 161 -2.65 15.88 2.71
N LYS A 162 -3.43 16.48 1.82
CA LYS A 162 -3.75 17.91 1.90
C LYS A 162 -4.48 18.17 3.24
N GLY A 163 -3.89 18.98 4.11
CA GLY A 163 -4.42 19.25 5.44
C GLY A 163 -3.82 18.40 6.57
N LEU A 164 -2.90 17.48 6.26
CA LEU A 164 -2.12 16.75 7.25
C LEU A 164 -0.91 17.60 7.68
N SER A 165 -1.09 18.39 8.74
CA SER A 165 0.01 19.16 9.38
C SER A 165 0.49 18.55 10.69
N GLY A 166 0.01 17.35 11.04
CA GLY A 166 0.30 16.65 12.29
C GLY A 166 1.36 15.54 12.15
N LYS A 167 1.65 14.89 13.28
CA LYS A 167 2.49 13.68 13.34
C LYS A 167 1.88 12.58 12.45
N ALA A 168 2.74 11.82 11.76
CA ALA A 168 2.28 10.65 11.03
C ALA A 168 1.49 9.72 11.99
N PRO A 169 0.32 9.20 11.57
CA PRO A 169 -0.41 8.26 12.41
C PRO A 169 0.44 7.02 12.71
N PRO A 170 0.32 6.45 13.91
CA PRO A 170 1.01 5.21 14.26
C PRO A 170 0.51 4.05 13.40
N LEU A 171 1.25 2.93 13.41
CA LEU A 171 0.85 1.69 12.74
C LEU A 171 -0.51 1.21 13.29
N PRO A 172 -1.59 1.25 12.50
CA PRO A 172 -2.88 0.72 12.92
C PRO A 172 -2.87 -0.81 12.91
N ILE A 173 -3.62 -1.40 13.83
CA ILE A 173 -4.02 -2.81 13.79
C ILE A 173 -5.53 -2.82 13.92
N PHE A 174 -6.22 -3.28 12.88
CA PHE A 174 -7.67 -3.13 12.78
C PHE A 174 -8.35 -4.37 12.24
N ASN A 175 -9.57 -4.65 12.70
CA ASN A 175 -10.41 -5.68 12.12
C ASN A 175 -11.14 -5.13 10.90
N PHE A 176 -11.50 -6.03 10.00
CA PHE A 176 -12.25 -5.68 8.80
C PHE A 176 -13.27 -6.75 8.44
N GLY A 177 -14.34 -6.31 7.79
CA GLY A 177 -15.37 -7.14 7.17
C GLY A 177 -15.30 -7.13 5.65
N ILE A 178 -16.17 -7.88 4.98
CA ILE A 178 -16.28 -7.87 3.52
C ILE A 178 -16.99 -6.64 2.96
N GLU A 179 -17.82 -5.99 3.78
CA GLU A 179 -18.79 -4.97 3.36
C GLU A 179 -18.13 -3.73 2.76
N HIS A 180 -16.89 -3.42 3.14
CA HIS A 180 -16.13 -2.32 2.54
C HIS A 180 -15.66 -2.62 1.11
N THR A 181 -15.91 -3.83 0.59
CA THR A 181 -15.59 -4.20 -0.80
C THR A 181 -16.82 -4.45 -1.66
N LEU A 182 -18.00 -4.58 -1.06
CA LEU A 182 -19.26 -4.90 -1.73
C LEU A 182 -19.94 -3.61 -2.22
N ALA A 183 -20.33 -3.56 -3.49
CA ALA A 183 -21.06 -2.42 -4.04
C ALA A 183 -22.48 -2.35 -3.46
N SER A 184 -22.86 -1.20 -2.91
CA SER A 184 -24.18 -1.02 -2.29
C SER A 184 -25.34 -1.02 -3.29
N LYS A 185 -25.09 -0.60 -4.53
CA LYS A 185 -26.11 -0.43 -5.59
C LYS A 185 -26.05 -1.49 -6.68
N VAL A 186 -25.01 -2.33 -6.69
CA VAL A 186 -24.82 -3.37 -7.71
C VAL A 186 -24.74 -4.71 -7.00
N ASN A 187 -25.83 -5.46 -7.10
CA ASN A 187 -26.09 -6.67 -6.30
C ASN A 187 -24.94 -7.68 -6.28
N ASN A 188 -24.26 -7.88 -7.41
CA ASN A 188 -23.28 -8.95 -7.60
C ASN A 188 -21.89 -8.40 -7.97
N LEU A 189 -21.50 -7.28 -7.35
CA LEU A 189 -20.19 -6.66 -7.58
C LEU A 189 -19.44 -6.44 -6.27
N ALA A 190 -18.20 -6.94 -6.23
CA ALA A 190 -17.22 -6.62 -5.21
C ALA A 190 -15.91 -6.21 -5.89
N ILE A 191 -15.19 -5.25 -5.30
CA ILE A 191 -13.88 -4.83 -5.77
C ILE A 191 -12.90 -4.99 -4.61
N VAL A 192 -11.92 -5.89 -4.75
CA VAL A 192 -10.86 -6.09 -3.77
C VAL A 192 -9.57 -5.46 -4.30
N SER A 193 -9.05 -4.51 -3.53
CA SER A 193 -7.81 -3.80 -3.82
C SER A 193 -7.24 -3.25 -2.52
N ARG A 194 -6.06 -2.61 -2.59
CA ARG A 194 -5.38 -1.99 -1.44
C ARG A 194 -6.30 -1.11 -0.58
N SER A 195 -7.18 -0.33 -1.19
CA SER A 195 -7.98 0.70 -0.53
C SER A 195 -9.44 0.69 -0.95
N SER A 196 -9.98 -0.50 -1.25
CA SER A 196 -11.38 -0.65 -1.62
C SER A 196 -12.31 -0.23 -0.49
N GLY A 197 -13.23 0.71 -0.78
CA GLY A 197 -14.18 1.24 0.20
C GLY A 197 -13.55 1.97 1.38
N TYR A 198 -12.27 2.32 1.28
CA TYR A 198 -11.62 3.18 2.26
C TYR A 198 -11.93 4.64 1.91
N VAL A 199 -12.16 5.45 2.92
CA VAL A 199 -12.53 6.86 2.75
C VAL A 199 -11.64 7.79 3.55
N GLY A 200 -11.45 8.98 2.99
CA GLY A 200 -10.54 9.97 3.52
C GLY A 200 -9.11 9.45 3.63
N MET A 201 -8.39 9.79 4.71
CA MET A 201 -7.01 9.30 4.92
C MET A 201 -6.85 7.78 4.87
N ALA A 202 -7.89 6.98 5.13
CA ALA A 202 -7.79 5.52 5.02
C ALA A 202 -7.32 5.04 3.64
N VAL A 203 -7.55 5.80 2.56
CA VAL A 203 -7.03 5.42 1.22
C VAL A 203 -5.51 5.34 1.17
N SER A 204 -4.83 5.98 2.13
CA SER A 204 -3.38 5.97 2.24
C SER A 204 -2.84 4.79 3.06
N VAL A 205 -3.65 3.97 3.73
CA VAL A 205 -3.18 2.73 4.38
C VAL A 205 -2.40 1.91 3.36
N GLY A 206 -1.16 1.55 3.69
CA GLY A 206 -0.14 1.04 2.76
C GLY A 206 -0.40 -0.36 2.23
N ARG A 207 0.66 -1.16 2.04
CA ARG A 207 0.53 -2.53 1.52
C ARG A 207 -0.31 -3.40 2.45
N ILE A 208 -0.87 -4.49 1.92
CA ILE A 208 -1.74 -5.36 2.70
C ILE A 208 -0.90 -6.38 3.47
N GLN A 209 -0.72 -6.17 4.79
CA GLN A 209 -0.33 -7.26 5.69
C GLN A 209 -1.59 -7.76 6.40
N THR A 210 -2.18 -8.76 5.78
CA THR A 210 -3.24 -9.56 6.38
C THR A 210 -2.66 -10.43 7.48
N VAL A 211 -3.23 -10.40 8.68
CA VAL A 211 -2.73 -11.19 9.81
C VAL A 211 -3.23 -12.65 9.76
N ASN A 212 -4.45 -12.87 9.27
CA ASN A 212 -5.11 -14.18 9.33
C ASN A 212 -5.93 -14.57 8.08
N VAL A 213 -6.85 -13.72 7.61
CA VAL A 213 -7.78 -14.06 6.52
C VAL A 213 -7.67 -13.05 5.39
N TYR A 214 -7.39 -13.47 4.17
CA TYR A 214 -7.27 -12.52 3.06
C TYR A 214 -8.65 -12.01 2.62
N GLN A 215 -8.78 -10.69 2.41
CA GLN A 215 -10.02 -10.06 1.95
C GLN A 215 -10.64 -10.76 0.73
N GLY A 216 -9.81 -11.10 -0.26
CA GLY A 216 -10.26 -11.79 -1.47
C GLY A 216 -10.83 -13.19 -1.21
N GLN A 217 -10.32 -13.91 -0.20
CA GLN A 217 -10.87 -15.20 0.22
C GLN A 217 -12.26 -15.02 0.83
N GLY A 218 -12.43 -14.01 1.69
CA GLY A 218 -13.73 -13.68 2.28
C GLY A 218 -14.78 -13.34 1.21
N VAL A 219 -14.43 -12.53 0.23
CA VAL A 219 -15.32 -12.21 -0.91
C VAL A 219 -15.61 -13.44 -1.76
N GLY A 220 -14.64 -14.33 -1.98
CA GLY A 220 -14.85 -15.60 -2.69
C GLY A 220 -15.85 -16.52 -1.97
N VAL A 221 -15.74 -16.63 -0.65
CA VAL A 221 -16.72 -17.37 0.17
C VAL A 221 -18.10 -16.70 0.11
N ALA A 222 -18.17 -15.37 0.21
CA ALA A 222 -19.43 -14.63 0.07
C ALA A 222 -20.12 -14.94 -1.27
N ALA A 223 -19.36 -14.97 -2.38
CA ALA A 223 -19.88 -15.32 -3.70
C ALA A 223 -20.40 -16.77 -3.76
N GLY A 224 -19.72 -17.70 -3.08
CA GLY A 224 -20.19 -19.08 -2.93
C GLY A 224 -21.53 -19.15 -2.18
N ILE A 225 -21.65 -18.46 -1.04
CA ILE A 225 -22.88 -18.40 -0.23
C ILE A 225 -24.02 -17.77 -1.04
N ALA A 226 -23.78 -16.63 -1.69
CA ALA A 226 -24.75 -15.93 -2.53
C ALA A 226 -25.29 -16.84 -3.64
N THR A 227 -24.40 -17.58 -4.31
CA THR A 227 -24.78 -18.53 -5.36
C THR A 227 -25.62 -19.69 -4.82
N GLN A 228 -25.27 -20.24 -3.66
CA GLN A 228 -25.99 -21.38 -3.05
C GLN A 228 -27.35 -20.99 -2.49
N SER A 229 -27.48 -19.76 -2.01
CA SER A 229 -28.71 -19.24 -1.39
C SER A 229 -29.64 -18.53 -2.38
N ASP A 230 -29.23 -18.37 -3.65
CA ASP A 230 -29.93 -17.57 -4.66
C ASP A 230 -30.22 -16.14 -4.17
N THR A 231 -29.24 -15.52 -3.50
CA THR A 231 -29.32 -14.15 -2.99
C THR A 231 -28.24 -13.26 -3.58
N PRO A 232 -28.45 -11.93 -3.61
CA PRO A 232 -27.41 -10.97 -4.00
C PRO A 232 -26.12 -11.10 -3.19
N LEU A 233 -24.96 -10.93 -3.83
CA LEU A 233 -23.67 -10.91 -3.13
C LEU A 233 -23.62 -9.81 -2.05
N ASN A 234 -24.18 -8.63 -2.35
CA ASN A 234 -24.16 -7.49 -1.43
C ASN A 234 -25.12 -7.62 -0.24
N THR A 235 -25.84 -8.74 -0.11
CA THR A 235 -26.62 -9.07 1.09
C THR A 235 -25.91 -10.03 2.03
N ILE A 236 -24.79 -10.63 1.61
CA ILE A 236 -24.00 -11.54 2.45
C ILE A 236 -23.20 -10.76 3.48
N THR A 237 -23.23 -11.21 4.73
CA THR A 237 -22.56 -10.56 5.85
C THR A 237 -21.19 -11.17 6.15
N SER A 238 -20.33 -10.38 6.79
CA SER A 238 -19.06 -10.84 7.34
C SER A 238 -19.21 -12.00 8.34
N LEU A 239 -20.30 -12.03 9.10
CA LEU A 239 -20.57 -13.11 10.04
C LEU A 239 -20.74 -14.45 9.31
N GLU A 240 -21.62 -14.48 8.29
CA GLU A 240 -21.87 -15.70 7.50
C GLU A 240 -20.60 -16.19 6.81
N VAL A 241 -19.80 -15.27 6.26
CA VAL A 241 -18.51 -15.61 5.64
C VAL A 241 -17.55 -16.17 6.66
N ARG A 242 -17.41 -15.54 7.83
CA ARG A 242 -16.51 -16.02 8.88
C ARG A 242 -16.93 -17.41 9.33
N GLU A 243 -18.20 -17.61 9.70
CA GLU A 243 -18.69 -18.92 10.16
C GLU A 243 -18.44 -20.01 9.11
N THR A 244 -18.67 -19.69 7.83
CA THR A 244 -18.39 -20.61 6.73
C THR A 244 -16.89 -20.91 6.61
N LEU A 245 -16.02 -19.90 6.69
CA LEU A 245 -14.57 -20.08 6.66
C LEU A 245 -14.08 -20.95 7.83
N GLU A 246 -14.59 -20.72 9.04
CA GLU A 246 -14.22 -21.49 10.23
C GLU A 246 -14.70 -22.94 10.12
N ILE A 247 -15.88 -23.19 9.58
CA ILE A 247 -16.38 -24.54 9.29
C ILE A 247 -15.49 -25.25 8.26
N LEU A 248 -15.14 -24.57 7.16
CA LEU A 248 -14.35 -25.14 6.07
C LEU A 248 -12.91 -25.45 6.50
N THR A 249 -12.34 -24.64 7.39
CA THR A 249 -10.93 -24.75 7.80
C THR A 249 -10.73 -25.50 9.13
N GLY A 250 -11.77 -25.57 9.97
CA GLY A 250 -11.67 -26.07 11.34
C GLY A 250 -10.88 -25.14 12.28
N LEU A 251 -10.64 -23.89 11.87
CA LEU A 251 -9.87 -22.89 12.63
C LEU A 251 -10.76 -21.74 13.07
N THR A 252 -10.55 -21.23 14.28
CA THR A 252 -11.25 -20.03 14.78
C THR A 252 -10.48 -18.76 14.42
N THR A 253 -11.20 -17.78 13.88
CA THR A 253 -10.66 -16.47 13.52
C THR A 253 -10.35 -15.66 14.77
N GLN A 254 -9.10 -15.22 14.90
CA GLN A 254 -8.68 -14.31 15.97
C GLN A 254 -8.76 -12.85 15.52
N PHE A 255 -9.16 -11.96 16.42
CA PHE A 255 -9.25 -10.53 16.15
C PHE A 255 -8.24 -9.74 16.97
N TYR A 256 -7.51 -8.85 16.31
CA TYR A 256 -6.40 -8.10 16.88
C TYR A 256 -6.62 -6.58 16.85
N GLY A 257 -7.76 -6.14 16.32
CA GLY A 257 -8.13 -4.73 16.26
C GLY A 257 -8.03 -4.05 17.62
N LYS A 258 -7.33 -2.93 17.67
CA LYS A 258 -7.15 -2.14 18.90
C LYS A 258 -7.00 -0.66 18.58
N ASP A 259 -7.35 0.17 19.55
CA ASP A 259 -7.08 1.60 19.46
C ASP A 259 -5.56 1.83 19.45
N THR A 260 -5.07 2.36 18.33
CA THR A 260 -3.68 2.75 18.15
C THR A 260 -3.48 4.26 18.17
N THR A 261 -4.50 5.07 18.42
CA THR A 261 -4.41 6.54 18.38
C THR A 261 -3.37 7.12 19.34
N GLN A 262 -2.98 6.37 20.37
CA GLN A 262 -2.04 6.81 21.42
C GLN A 262 -2.50 8.11 22.12
N GLY A 263 -3.81 8.39 22.13
CA GLY A 263 -4.39 9.60 22.73
C GLY A 263 -4.37 10.84 21.83
N GLU A 264 -3.93 10.71 20.58
CA GLU A 264 -3.93 11.80 19.58
C GLU A 264 -5.27 11.87 18.83
N ASP A 265 -5.74 13.08 18.53
CA ASP A 265 -6.97 13.30 17.76
C ASP A 265 -6.68 13.42 16.25
N TYR A 266 -6.92 12.32 15.54
CA TYR A 266 -6.80 12.25 14.08
C TYR A 266 -8.11 12.57 13.33
N SER A 267 -9.16 13.02 14.03
CA SER A 267 -10.50 13.25 13.43
C SER A 267 -10.54 14.34 12.37
N ASN A 268 -9.59 15.28 12.40
CA ASN A 268 -9.51 16.38 11.43
C ASN A 268 -8.86 15.97 10.11
N ILE A 269 -8.31 14.75 10.02
CA ILE A 269 -7.66 14.29 8.81
C ILE A 269 -8.71 13.68 7.88
N LYS A 270 -9.08 14.47 6.88
CA LYS A 270 -9.94 14.05 5.77
C LYS A 270 -9.12 13.49 4.64
#